data_AF-A0A061ASC0-F1
#
_entry.id   AF-A0A061ASC0-F1
#
_cell.length_a   1.000
_cell.length_b   1.000
_cell.length_c   1.000
_cell.angle_alpha   90.00
_cell.angle_beta   90.00
_cell.angle_gamma   90.00
#
_symmetry.space_group_name_H-M   'P 1'
#
loop_
_entity.id
_entity.type
_entity.pdbx_description
1 polymer ?
#
loop_
_entity_poly.entity_id
_entity_poly.type
_entity_poly.pdbx_seq_one_letter_code
_entity_poly.pdbx_strand_id
1 'polypeptide(L)'
;MLLLSRTAYAAPTALRPCTCSFSRSFSLSARPLAPPYLYTQLPTRAVLAVSGQDSQKFLQGLVSNDVRRLAQKGEEDDPDKQRVLYANILKADGRYMHDLMLYPPLTPSADGSPAYLIEHDSSFTSALRTYFKRHKLRSKVKLGAGAEEDLVVAAAWRNPADVVEGKSTAEELEQAERWLEEPRKGWDPRVVGMGRRWVEEKDGEKPPAELFAPVTPAHFQLHRLTHAVPEGPADFPALPLEANIDLMNGVDYRKGCYVGQELTARTHHKGVVRKRGMVFRLFREGEDIPTEPVPSAASLIPYPSLFPTPPPGSTLTLLSASSSPRARPSGKLGSSLPLVSQSGLQTITLAYGSVRTDQVGDGADPNEGVFVVKAPVSETATVGSEGEAKSDAVELGDGAGESQEEGGRWLAKAFLPAWLEFKLEEEAIAKGL
;
A
#
# COMPACT_ATOMS: atom_id res chain seq x y z
N MET A 1 74.58 -55.53 1.93
CA MET A 1 75.34 -55.76 0.68
C MET A 1 74.49 -55.28 -0.49
N LEU A 2 75.13 -54.68 -1.50
CA LEU A 2 74.63 -53.75 -2.52
C LEU A 2 73.34 -54.10 -3.30
N LEU A 3 72.63 -53.02 -3.67
CA LEU A 3 72.03 -52.66 -4.96
C LEU A 3 70.87 -53.45 -5.62
N LEU A 4 69.82 -52.66 -5.94
CA LEU A 4 69.23 -52.37 -7.27
C LEU A 4 68.88 -53.50 -8.26
N SER A 5 67.75 -53.22 -8.95
CA SER A 5 67.55 -53.26 -10.42
C SER A 5 66.59 -54.30 -11.04
N ARG A 6 65.64 -53.73 -11.82
CA ARG A 6 65.22 -54.08 -13.19
C ARG A 6 64.22 -55.25 -13.38
N THR A 7 62.96 -54.96 -13.77
CA THR A 7 62.36 -54.90 -15.14
C THR A 7 62.41 -56.24 -15.89
N ALA A 8 61.45 -56.73 -16.67
CA ALA A 8 60.13 -56.35 -17.21
C ALA A 8 59.69 -57.57 -18.10
N TYR A 9 58.42 -57.69 -18.49
CA TYR A 9 57.94 -57.77 -19.90
C TYR A 9 56.47 -58.22 -20.03
N ALA A 10 55.77 -57.57 -20.96
CA ALA A 10 54.38 -57.77 -21.43
C ALA A 10 54.31 -58.86 -22.55
N ALA A 11 53.21 -59.37 -23.12
CA ALA A 11 51.87 -58.88 -23.52
C ALA A 11 51.01 -60.12 -24.01
N PRO A 12 49.94 -60.01 -24.85
CA PRO A 12 48.59 -59.47 -24.64
C PRO A 12 47.44 -60.45 -25.05
N THR A 13 46.17 -60.16 -24.69
CA THR A 13 44.97 -60.41 -25.52
C THR A 13 43.76 -59.63 -24.99
N ALA A 14 42.98 -59.05 -25.89
CA ALA A 14 41.90 -58.11 -25.60
C ALA A 14 40.53 -58.78 -25.43
N LEU A 15 39.81 -58.46 -24.35
CA LEU A 15 38.35 -58.53 -24.24
C LEU A 15 37.84 -57.29 -23.48
N ARG A 16 36.72 -56.74 -23.97
CA ARG A 16 36.16 -55.41 -23.67
C ARG A 16 35.71 -55.25 -22.20
N PRO A 17 35.95 -54.09 -21.55
CA PRO A 17 35.43 -53.81 -20.21
C PRO A 17 34.02 -53.19 -20.27
N CYS A 18 33.10 -53.73 -19.46
CA CYS A 18 31.86 -53.06 -19.09
C CYS A 18 32.18 -51.81 -18.28
N THR A 19 31.90 -50.64 -18.85
CA THR A 19 31.87 -49.38 -18.11
C THR A 19 30.48 -49.19 -17.52
N CYS A 20 30.33 -49.40 -16.21
CA CYS A 20 29.18 -48.90 -15.47
C CYS A 20 29.30 -47.37 -15.39
N SER A 21 28.70 -46.68 -16.35
CA SER A 21 28.53 -45.23 -16.31
C SER A 21 27.55 -44.89 -15.18
N PHE A 22 28.07 -44.46 -14.04
CA PHE A 22 27.27 -43.74 -13.05
C PHE A 22 26.86 -42.40 -13.66
N SER A 23 25.73 -42.38 -14.36
CA SER A 23 25.09 -41.11 -14.71
C SER A 23 24.57 -40.51 -13.41
N ARG A 24 25.31 -39.57 -12.83
CA ARG A 24 24.68 -38.56 -11.97
C ARG A 24 23.81 -37.71 -12.89
N SER A 25 22.57 -38.13 -13.08
CA SER A 25 21.51 -37.22 -13.46
C SER A 25 21.38 -36.24 -12.30
N PHE A 26 22.02 -35.08 -12.45
CA PHE A 26 21.44 -33.90 -11.83
C PHE A 26 20.07 -33.78 -12.47
N SER A 27 19.01 -34.18 -11.76
CA SER A 27 17.71 -33.61 -12.07
C SER A 27 17.94 -32.11 -11.96
N LEU A 28 17.83 -31.40 -13.07
CA LEU A 28 17.43 -30.00 -13.00
C LEU A 28 16.15 -30.06 -12.17
N SER A 29 16.27 -29.79 -10.87
CA SER A 29 15.11 -29.59 -10.00
C SER A 29 14.24 -28.63 -10.80
N ALA A 30 13.04 -29.08 -11.17
CA ALA A 30 12.01 -28.16 -11.61
C ALA A 30 12.08 -26.99 -10.62
N ARG A 31 12.31 -25.77 -11.12
CA ARG A 31 12.16 -24.57 -10.27
C ARG A 31 10.84 -24.79 -9.52
N PRO A 32 10.79 -24.76 -8.18
CA PRO A 32 9.51 -24.82 -7.51
C PRO A 32 8.65 -23.73 -8.16
N LEU A 33 7.50 -24.14 -8.73
CA LEU A 33 6.58 -23.21 -9.36
C LEU A 33 6.34 -22.09 -8.35
N ALA A 34 6.38 -20.84 -8.81
CA ALA A 34 6.03 -19.73 -7.95
C ALA A 34 4.56 -19.93 -7.54
N PRO A 35 4.24 -20.03 -6.24
CA PRO A 35 2.86 -20.27 -5.81
C PRO A 35 1.89 -19.22 -6.38
N PRO A 36 0.62 -19.59 -6.63
CA PRO A 36 -0.36 -18.72 -7.27
C PRO A 36 -0.63 -17.42 -6.49
N TYR A 37 -0.43 -17.43 -5.18
CA TYR A 37 -0.66 -16.28 -4.31
C TYR A 37 0.59 -15.90 -3.51
N LEU A 38 0.70 -14.63 -3.18
CA LEU A 38 1.61 -14.11 -2.17
C LEU A 38 0.83 -13.79 -0.90
N TYR A 39 1.47 -13.91 0.25
CA TYR A 39 0.87 -13.58 1.54
C TYR A 39 1.88 -12.95 2.50
N THR A 40 1.43 -12.01 3.34
CA THR A 40 2.25 -11.42 4.40
C THR A 40 1.39 -10.89 5.56
N GLN A 41 2.00 -10.75 6.73
CA GLN A 41 1.45 -10.01 7.87
C GLN A 41 1.90 -8.55 7.80
N LEU A 42 1.08 -7.63 8.32
CA LEU A 42 1.27 -6.18 8.21
C LEU A 42 1.62 -5.57 9.58
N PRO A 43 2.90 -5.56 9.98
CA PRO A 43 3.31 -5.09 11.32
C PRO A 43 3.15 -3.57 11.52
N THR A 44 2.99 -2.81 10.44
CA THR A 44 2.67 -1.37 10.48
C THR A 44 1.20 -1.12 10.83
N ARG A 45 0.38 -2.17 10.90
CA ARG A 45 -1.04 -2.09 11.24
C ARG A 45 -1.28 -2.74 12.60
N ALA A 46 -2.13 -2.11 13.40
CA ALA A 46 -2.59 -2.61 14.68
C ALA A 46 -4.12 -2.74 14.67
N VAL A 47 -4.64 -3.54 15.59
CA VAL A 47 -6.09 -3.79 15.71
C VAL A 47 -6.57 -3.30 17.07
N LEU A 48 -7.66 -2.54 17.10
CA LEU A 48 -8.34 -2.12 18.32
C LEU A 48 -9.78 -2.65 18.33
N ALA A 49 -10.18 -3.33 19.40
CA ALA A 49 -11.53 -3.87 19.52
C ALA A 49 -12.50 -2.83 20.13
N VAL A 50 -13.71 -2.75 19.59
CA VAL A 50 -14.81 -1.92 20.10
C VAL A 50 -16.06 -2.78 20.24
N SER A 51 -16.66 -2.82 21.42
CA SER A 51 -17.86 -3.63 21.68
C SER A 51 -18.87 -2.92 22.58
N GLY A 52 -20.08 -3.46 22.69
CA GLY A 52 -21.14 -2.95 23.57
C GLY A 52 -22.37 -2.47 22.82
N GLN A 53 -23.47 -2.26 23.54
CA GLN A 53 -24.80 -1.97 22.97
C GLN A 53 -24.82 -0.75 22.02
N ASP A 54 -23.98 0.25 22.29
CA ASP A 54 -23.92 1.48 21.51
C ASP A 54 -22.81 1.50 20.46
N SER A 55 -22.04 0.42 20.28
CA SER A 55 -20.82 0.40 19.45
C SER A 55 -21.08 0.75 17.98
N GLN A 56 -22.14 0.20 17.37
CA GLN A 56 -22.52 0.52 16.00
C GLN A 56 -22.83 2.01 15.83
N LYS A 57 -23.71 2.56 16.69
CA LYS A 57 -24.10 3.98 16.64
C LYS A 57 -22.91 4.90 16.91
N PHE A 58 -22.05 4.51 17.86
CA PHE A 58 -20.84 5.22 18.20
C PHE A 58 -19.89 5.32 17.00
N LEU A 59 -19.56 4.20 16.34
CA LEU A 59 -18.70 4.20 15.17
C LEU A 59 -19.36 4.92 13.99
N GLN A 60 -20.67 4.74 13.79
CA GLN A 60 -21.42 5.40 12.72
C GLN A 60 -21.24 6.92 12.73
N GLY A 61 -21.12 7.55 13.90
CA GLY A 61 -20.91 8.99 14.03
C GLY A 61 -19.46 9.46 13.90
N LEU A 62 -18.48 8.55 13.87
CA LEU A 62 -17.06 8.89 13.89
C LEU A 62 -16.32 8.56 12.58
N VAL A 63 -16.82 7.61 11.80
CA VAL A 63 -16.18 7.18 10.55
C VAL A 63 -16.94 7.67 9.32
N SER A 64 -16.26 7.83 8.19
CA SER A 64 -16.83 8.34 6.93
C SER A 64 -17.71 7.35 6.16
N ASN A 65 -17.71 6.06 6.51
CA ASN A 65 -18.46 5.02 5.80
C ASN A 65 -19.58 4.39 6.67
N ASP A 66 -20.50 3.66 6.07
CA ASP A 66 -21.65 3.09 6.76
C ASP A 66 -21.32 1.76 7.43
N VAL A 67 -21.15 1.78 8.75
CA VAL A 67 -20.81 0.61 9.58
C VAL A 67 -21.87 -0.50 9.49
N ARG A 68 -23.12 -0.16 9.15
CA ARG A 68 -24.23 -1.12 9.03
C ARG A 68 -24.06 -2.09 7.85
N ARG A 69 -23.21 -1.73 6.89
CA ARG A 69 -22.83 -2.58 5.74
C ARG A 69 -21.84 -3.66 6.13
N LEU A 70 -21.21 -3.57 7.30
CA LEU A 70 -20.31 -4.62 7.77
C LEU A 70 -21.12 -5.84 8.24
N ALA A 71 -20.83 -6.99 7.67
CA ALA A 71 -21.47 -8.26 7.98
C ALA A 71 -21.38 -8.55 9.48
N GLN A 72 -22.49 -8.97 10.07
CA GLN A 72 -22.53 -9.61 11.38
C GLN A 72 -22.55 -11.13 11.21
N LYS A 73 -22.47 -11.86 12.33
CA LYS A 73 -22.53 -13.33 12.33
C LYS A 73 -23.81 -13.82 11.64
N GLY A 74 -23.67 -14.69 10.65
CA GLY A 74 -24.77 -15.25 9.86
C GLY A 74 -25.19 -14.38 8.68
N GLU A 75 -24.55 -13.23 8.47
CA GLU A 75 -24.76 -12.33 7.33
C GLU A 75 -23.59 -12.41 6.32
N GLU A 76 -22.69 -13.39 6.44
CA GLU A 76 -21.46 -13.44 5.64
C GLU A 76 -21.69 -13.77 4.15
N ASP A 77 -22.87 -14.32 3.84
CA ASP A 77 -23.34 -14.64 2.49
C ASP A 77 -24.36 -13.60 1.96
N ASP A 78 -24.68 -12.56 2.75
CA ASP A 78 -25.56 -11.48 2.32
C ASP A 78 -24.80 -10.59 1.31
N PRO A 79 -25.28 -10.46 0.06
CA PRO A 79 -24.60 -9.68 -0.97
C PRO A 79 -24.56 -8.17 -0.68
N ASP A 80 -25.42 -7.67 0.21
CA ASP A 80 -25.42 -6.26 0.63
C ASP A 80 -24.43 -5.98 1.77
N LYS A 81 -23.80 -7.03 2.31
CA LYS A 81 -22.87 -6.95 3.43
C LYS A 81 -21.43 -7.12 2.99
N GLN A 82 -20.53 -6.57 3.80
CA GLN A 82 -19.09 -6.58 3.57
C GLN A 82 -18.37 -7.21 4.74
N ARG A 83 -17.39 -8.06 4.46
CA ARG A 83 -16.51 -8.65 5.49
C ARG A 83 -15.43 -7.67 5.96
N VAL A 84 -15.10 -6.68 5.13
CA VAL A 84 -14.15 -5.60 5.41
C VAL A 84 -14.75 -4.29 4.93
N LEU A 85 -14.79 -3.28 5.79
CA LEU A 85 -15.26 -1.95 5.45
C LEU A 85 -14.11 -0.94 5.56
N TYR A 86 -13.75 -0.30 4.45
CA TYR A 86 -12.79 0.79 4.46
C TYR A 86 -13.45 2.11 4.87
N ALA A 87 -12.84 2.84 5.79
CA ALA A 87 -13.38 4.11 6.27
C ALA A 87 -12.26 5.02 6.78
N ASN A 88 -12.58 6.29 7.02
CA ASN A 88 -11.65 7.27 7.57
C ASN A 88 -12.26 7.94 8.80
N ILE A 89 -11.42 8.30 9.77
CA ILE A 89 -11.74 9.29 10.79
C ILE A 89 -11.21 10.63 10.31
N LEU A 90 -12.06 11.64 10.38
CA LEU A 90 -11.71 13.02 10.03
C LEU A 90 -11.67 13.90 11.28
N LYS A 91 -10.91 14.99 11.16
CA LYS A 91 -10.99 16.12 12.08
C LYS A 91 -12.30 16.88 11.86
N ALA A 92 -12.69 17.71 12.83
CA ALA A 92 -13.92 18.51 12.74
C ALA A 92 -13.95 19.48 11.56
N ASP A 93 -12.78 19.89 11.04
CA ASP A 93 -12.65 20.73 9.84
C ASP A 93 -12.65 19.90 8.52
N GLY A 94 -12.86 18.59 8.60
CA GLY A 94 -12.91 17.67 7.46
C GLY A 94 -11.55 17.21 6.95
N ARG A 95 -10.46 17.55 7.66
CA ARG A 95 -9.12 17.07 7.30
C ARG A 95 -8.90 15.63 7.75
N TYR A 96 -7.98 14.96 7.06
CA TYR A 96 -7.54 13.61 7.38
C TYR A 96 -7.06 13.50 8.85
N MET A 97 -7.43 12.40 9.49
CA MET A 97 -6.90 12.00 10.79
C MET A 97 -6.36 10.57 10.75
N HIS A 98 -7.19 9.58 10.37
CA HIS A 98 -6.78 8.16 10.28
C HIS A 98 -7.52 7.42 9.18
N ASP A 99 -6.81 6.55 8.45
CA ASP A 99 -7.37 5.53 7.56
C ASP A 99 -7.59 4.20 8.30
N LEU A 100 -8.78 3.62 8.15
CA LEU A 100 -9.22 2.46 8.92
C LEU A 100 -9.78 1.35 8.03
N MET A 101 -9.62 0.11 8.48
CA MET A 101 -10.44 -1.02 8.04
C MET A 101 -11.24 -1.54 9.24
N LEU A 102 -12.54 -1.77 9.05
CA LEU A 102 -13.41 -2.37 10.06
C LEU A 102 -13.70 -3.82 9.68
N TYR A 103 -13.67 -4.70 10.69
CA TYR A 103 -13.95 -6.12 10.54
C TYR A 103 -14.97 -6.59 11.60
N PRO A 104 -15.75 -7.64 11.32
CA PRO A 104 -16.49 -8.35 12.35
C PRO A 104 -15.53 -8.91 13.42
N PRO A 105 -16.01 -9.22 14.62
CA PRO A 105 -15.17 -9.76 15.68
C PRO A 105 -14.80 -11.22 15.36
N LEU A 106 -13.60 -11.66 15.77
CA LEU A 106 -13.18 -13.07 15.58
C LEU A 106 -14.09 -14.06 16.32
N THR A 107 -14.57 -13.64 17.49
CA THR A 107 -15.54 -14.34 18.31
C THR A 107 -16.68 -13.40 18.69
N PRO A 108 -17.94 -13.85 18.65
CA PRO A 108 -19.08 -13.03 19.05
C PRO A 108 -18.98 -12.59 20.51
N SER A 109 -19.55 -11.43 20.83
CA SER A 109 -19.63 -11.00 22.23
C SER A 109 -20.51 -11.96 23.03
N ALA A 110 -20.06 -12.35 24.23
CA ALA A 110 -20.79 -13.25 25.12
C ALA A 110 -22.18 -12.73 25.51
N ASP A 111 -22.35 -11.40 25.55
CA ASP A 111 -23.62 -10.73 25.86
C ASP A 111 -24.47 -10.42 24.61
N GLY A 112 -24.05 -10.89 23.42
CA GLY A 112 -24.72 -10.64 22.15
C GLY A 112 -24.64 -9.19 21.66
N SER A 113 -23.88 -8.32 22.35
CA SER A 113 -23.72 -6.93 21.91
C SER A 113 -22.86 -6.82 20.64
N PRO A 114 -23.11 -5.81 19.78
CA PRO A 114 -22.30 -5.63 18.57
C PRO A 114 -20.84 -5.36 18.92
N ALA A 115 -19.94 -5.94 18.14
CA ALA A 115 -18.50 -5.78 18.29
C ALA A 115 -17.83 -5.62 16.94
N TYR A 116 -16.71 -4.91 16.92
CA TYR A 116 -15.95 -4.54 15.74
C TYR A 116 -14.46 -4.58 16.05
N LEU A 117 -13.67 -5.00 15.06
CA LEU A 117 -12.23 -4.83 15.07
C LEU A 117 -11.86 -3.67 14.15
N ILE A 118 -11.00 -2.79 14.64
CA ILE A 118 -10.60 -1.57 13.95
C ILE A 118 -9.12 -1.66 13.66
N GLU A 119 -8.79 -1.98 12.43
CA GLU A 119 -7.45 -1.83 11.94
C GLU A 119 -7.11 -0.36 11.70
N HIS A 120 -5.92 0.02 12.14
CA HIS A 120 -5.34 1.35 11.98
C HIS A 120 -3.81 1.26 11.90
N ASP A 121 -3.15 2.36 11.56
CA ASP A 121 -1.69 2.44 11.63
C ASP A 121 -1.22 2.34 13.10
N SER A 122 -0.24 1.45 13.34
CA SER A 122 0.21 1.07 14.69
C SER A 122 0.86 2.21 15.47
N SER A 123 1.37 3.24 14.79
CA SER A 123 1.93 4.42 15.46
C SER A 123 0.87 5.31 16.10
N PHE A 124 -0.42 5.13 15.77
CA PHE A 124 -1.52 5.97 16.27
C PHE A 124 -2.41 5.30 17.32
N THR A 125 -2.15 4.07 17.73
CA THR A 125 -3.01 3.32 18.67
C THR A 125 -3.38 4.12 19.92
N SER A 126 -2.39 4.78 20.54
CA SER A 126 -2.59 5.58 21.75
C SER A 126 -3.44 6.83 21.51
N ALA A 127 -3.20 7.53 20.39
CA ALA A 127 -3.95 8.71 19.97
C ALA A 127 -5.40 8.36 19.60
N LEU A 128 -5.61 7.28 18.85
CA LEU A 128 -6.93 6.78 18.46
C LEU A 128 -7.75 6.36 19.68
N ARG A 129 -7.14 5.64 20.63
CA ARG A 129 -7.79 5.28 21.90
C ARG A 129 -8.21 6.51 22.69
N THR A 130 -7.38 7.54 22.73
CA THR A 130 -7.68 8.81 23.39
C THR A 130 -8.83 9.53 22.70
N TYR A 131 -8.83 9.55 21.37
CA TYR A 131 -9.91 10.09 20.55
C TYR A 131 -11.24 9.39 20.83
N PHE A 132 -11.27 8.05 20.83
CA PHE A 132 -12.50 7.30 21.15
C PHE A 132 -12.97 7.51 22.59
N LYS A 133 -12.07 7.57 23.58
CA LYS A 133 -12.43 7.88 24.97
C LYS A 133 -13.12 9.24 25.10
N ARG A 134 -12.64 10.26 24.37
CA ARG A 134 -13.24 11.60 24.37
C ARG A 134 -14.67 11.61 23.82
N HIS A 135 -14.93 10.82 22.78
CA HIS A 135 -16.25 10.75 22.12
C HIS A 135 -17.22 9.76 22.78
N LYS A 136 -16.74 8.89 23.67
CA LYS A 136 -17.56 7.84 24.32
C LYS A 136 -18.63 8.38 25.28
N LEU A 137 -18.61 9.65 25.70
CA LEU A 137 -19.45 10.20 26.78
C LEU A 137 -20.87 9.58 26.84
N ARG A 138 -21.15 8.87 27.95
CA ARG A 138 -22.41 8.14 28.23
C ARG A 138 -22.76 6.95 27.32
N SER A 139 -22.02 6.69 26.26
CA SER A 139 -22.20 5.53 25.38
C SER A 139 -21.71 4.26 26.09
N LYS A 140 -22.54 3.21 26.06
CA LYS A 140 -22.25 1.86 26.57
C LYS A 140 -21.31 1.11 25.62
N VAL A 141 -20.10 1.65 25.46
CA VAL A 141 -19.05 1.12 24.60
C VAL A 141 -17.86 0.70 25.44
N LYS A 142 -17.31 -0.48 25.19
CA LYS A 142 -16.03 -0.96 25.73
C LYS A 142 -15.01 -0.85 24.62
N LEU A 143 -13.87 -0.23 24.93
CA LEU A 143 -12.69 -0.27 24.09
C LEU A 143 -11.83 -1.40 24.64
N GLY A 144 -11.54 -2.42 23.84
CA GLY A 144 -10.79 -3.58 24.25
C GLY A 144 -9.45 -3.21 24.87
N ALA A 145 -9.07 -3.93 25.91
CA ALA A 145 -7.69 -4.06 26.35
C ALA A 145 -7.25 -5.47 25.97
N GLY A 146 -6.13 -5.64 25.28
CA GLY A 146 -5.49 -6.95 25.11
C GLY A 146 -5.86 -7.80 23.88
N ALA A 147 -6.74 -7.37 22.97
CA ALA A 147 -6.82 -8.01 21.64
C ALA A 147 -5.73 -7.50 20.67
N GLU A 148 -4.95 -6.49 21.07
CA GLU A 148 -4.07 -5.72 20.18
C GLU A 148 -2.66 -6.33 20.10
N GLU A 149 -2.25 -7.10 21.12
CA GLU A 149 -0.91 -7.69 21.21
C GLU A 149 -0.84 -9.06 20.54
N ASP A 150 -1.97 -9.77 20.49
CA ASP A 150 -2.09 -11.12 19.94
C ASP A 150 -2.76 -11.17 18.57
N LEU A 151 -3.35 -10.07 18.10
CA LEU A 151 -3.95 -10.00 16.76
C LEU A 151 -3.06 -9.27 15.77
N VAL A 152 -2.97 -9.84 14.58
CA VAL A 152 -2.23 -9.28 13.46
C VAL A 152 -3.17 -9.11 12.26
N VAL A 153 -2.80 -8.20 11.38
CA VAL A 153 -3.47 -8.04 10.09
C VAL A 153 -2.65 -8.74 9.04
N ALA A 154 -3.33 -9.47 8.16
CA ALA A 154 -2.69 -10.18 7.09
C ALA A 154 -3.38 -9.93 5.75
N ALA A 155 -2.61 -10.09 4.68
CA ALA A 155 -3.08 -9.84 3.33
C ALA A 155 -2.53 -10.89 2.36
N ALA A 156 -3.34 -11.27 1.37
CA ALA A 156 -2.95 -12.17 0.29
C ALA A 156 -3.45 -11.67 -1.05
N TRP A 157 -2.64 -11.78 -2.10
CA TRP A 157 -2.98 -11.33 -3.45
C TRP A 157 -2.35 -12.23 -4.52
N ARG A 158 -2.86 -12.15 -5.75
CA ARG A 158 -2.36 -12.93 -6.89
C ARG A 158 -0.87 -12.65 -7.09
N ASN A 159 -0.07 -13.71 -7.23
CA ASN A 159 1.35 -13.59 -7.49
C ASN A 159 1.57 -13.10 -8.93
N PRO A 160 2.15 -11.90 -9.14
CA PRO A 160 2.38 -11.38 -10.48
C PRO A 160 3.28 -12.29 -11.34
N ALA A 161 4.21 -13.01 -10.73
CA ALA A 161 5.07 -13.96 -11.44
C ALA A 161 4.27 -15.14 -12.00
N ASP A 162 3.33 -15.69 -11.22
CA ASP A 162 2.44 -16.76 -11.69
C ASP A 162 1.46 -16.25 -12.76
N VAL A 163 0.93 -15.03 -12.62
CA VAL A 163 0.03 -14.43 -13.63
C VAL A 163 0.70 -14.29 -15.00
N VAL A 164 2.00 -13.93 -15.03
CA VAL A 164 2.77 -13.77 -16.28
C VAL A 164 3.20 -15.12 -16.85
N GLU A 165 3.68 -16.03 -16.00
CA GLU A 165 4.20 -17.33 -16.45
C GLU A 165 3.08 -18.36 -16.71
N GLY A 166 1.89 -18.17 -16.13
CA GLY A 166 0.71 -19.01 -16.30
C GLY A 166 0.92 -20.45 -15.86
N LYS A 167 1.66 -20.67 -14.77
CA LYS A 167 2.15 -22.01 -14.41
C LYS A 167 1.21 -22.78 -13.49
N SER A 168 0.43 -22.09 -12.64
CA SER A 168 -0.54 -22.76 -11.79
C SER A 168 -1.72 -23.35 -12.55
N THR A 169 -2.18 -24.54 -12.15
CA THR A 169 -3.36 -25.18 -12.75
C THR A 169 -4.66 -24.54 -12.24
N ALA A 170 -5.77 -24.75 -12.97
CA ALA A 170 -7.07 -24.27 -12.54
C ALA A 170 -7.49 -24.83 -11.16
N GLU A 171 -7.11 -26.08 -10.86
CA GLU A 171 -7.37 -26.74 -9.59
C GLU A 171 -6.57 -26.10 -8.44
N GLU A 172 -5.32 -25.70 -8.67
CA GLU A 172 -4.51 -24.99 -7.67
C GLU A 172 -5.11 -23.62 -7.36
N LEU A 173 -5.57 -22.90 -8.39
CA LEU A 173 -6.26 -21.62 -8.23
C LEU A 173 -7.56 -21.76 -7.43
N GLU A 174 -8.37 -22.76 -7.75
CA GLU A 174 -9.62 -23.03 -7.05
C GLU A 174 -9.38 -23.43 -5.58
N GLN A 175 -8.36 -24.25 -5.31
CA GLN A 175 -8.00 -24.61 -3.93
C GLN A 175 -7.55 -23.38 -3.13
N ALA A 176 -6.76 -22.49 -3.73
CA ALA A 176 -6.32 -21.27 -3.08
C ALA A 176 -7.50 -20.31 -2.82
N GLU A 177 -8.41 -20.14 -3.77
CA GLU A 177 -9.63 -19.35 -3.61
C GLU A 177 -10.52 -19.91 -2.49
N ARG A 178 -10.74 -21.24 -2.44
CA ARG A 178 -11.52 -21.88 -1.36
C ARG A 178 -10.94 -21.60 0.03
N TRP A 179 -9.61 -21.61 0.18
CA TRP A 179 -8.96 -21.24 1.44
C TRP A 179 -9.18 -19.76 1.79
N LEU A 180 -9.25 -18.89 0.77
CA LEU A 180 -9.52 -17.46 0.90
C LEU A 180 -11.01 -17.09 1.05
N GLU A 181 -11.92 -18.03 0.79
CA GLU A 181 -13.37 -17.85 0.92
C GLU A 181 -13.87 -17.99 2.36
N GLU A 182 -13.01 -18.43 3.28
CA GLU A 182 -13.35 -18.51 4.69
C GLU A 182 -13.95 -17.19 5.21
N PRO A 183 -14.97 -17.24 6.09
CA PRO A 183 -15.74 -16.06 6.53
C PRO A 183 -14.92 -14.88 7.04
N ARG A 184 -13.70 -15.13 7.55
CA ARG A 184 -12.82 -14.10 8.12
C ARG A 184 -12.02 -13.35 7.06
N LYS A 185 -11.84 -13.93 5.87
CA LYS A 185 -11.03 -13.39 4.77
C LYS A 185 -11.95 -12.64 3.83
N GLY A 186 -11.86 -11.31 3.86
CA GLY A 186 -12.65 -10.46 2.99
C GLY A 186 -11.80 -9.85 1.89
N TRP A 187 -12.45 -9.48 0.80
CA TRP A 187 -11.83 -8.69 -0.25
C TRP A 187 -11.45 -7.32 0.28
N ASP A 188 -10.24 -6.83 -0.04
CA ASP A 188 -9.87 -5.45 0.23
C ASP A 188 -10.79 -4.54 -0.62
N PRO A 189 -11.62 -3.67 0.02
CA PRO A 189 -12.69 -2.98 -0.69
C PRO A 189 -12.18 -1.76 -1.46
N ARG A 190 -10.88 -1.40 -1.38
CA ARG A 190 -10.37 -0.15 -1.96
C ARG A 190 -10.34 -0.19 -3.48
N VAL A 191 -9.71 -1.22 -4.06
CA VAL A 191 -9.52 -1.37 -5.51
C VAL A 191 -9.52 -2.86 -5.86
N VAL A 192 -10.14 -3.22 -6.98
CA VAL A 192 -10.07 -4.58 -7.54
C VAL A 192 -8.60 -4.94 -7.81
N GLY A 193 -8.17 -6.12 -7.36
CA GLY A 193 -6.78 -6.58 -7.50
C GLY A 193 -5.95 -6.49 -6.22
N MET A 194 -6.40 -5.73 -5.21
CA MET A 194 -5.75 -5.65 -3.89
C MET A 194 -5.77 -6.97 -3.09
N GLY A 195 -6.56 -7.95 -3.53
CA GLY A 195 -6.63 -9.28 -2.92
C GLY A 195 -7.52 -9.34 -1.69
N ARG A 196 -7.15 -10.23 -0.75
CA ARG A 196 -7.84 -10.47 0.52
C ARG A 196 -7.09 -9.82 1.67
N ARG A 197 -7.84 -9.40 2.68
CA ARG A 197 -7.34 -8.82 3.93
C ARG A 197 -8.16 -9.34 5.10
N TRP A 198 -7.51 -9.66 6.22
CA TRP A 198 -8.17 -10.15 7.42
C TRP A 198 -7.38 -9.88 8.69
N VAL A 199 -8.06 -10.09 9.82
CA VAL A 199 -7.45 -10.12 11.15
C VAL A 199 -7.37 -11.57 11.61
N GLU A 200 -6.25 -11.94 12.22
CA GLU A 200 -6.02 -13.26 12.78
C GLU A 200 -5.20 -13.19 14.06
N GLU A 201 -5.15 -14.30 14.80
CA GLU A 201 -4.21 -14.48 15.91
C GLU A 201 -2.78 -14.57 15.35
N LYS A 202 -1.81 -14.02 16.08
CA LYS A 202 -0.40 -13.92 15.67
C LYS A 202 0.22 -15.27 15.28
N ASP A 203 -0.15 -16.31 16.02
CA ASP A 203 0.25 -17.70 15.79
C ASP A 203 -0.87 -18.55 15.14
N GLY A 204 -1.77 -17.89 14.41
CA GLY A 204 -2.91 -18.49 13.73
C GLY A 204 -2.53 -19.41 12.56
N GLU A 205 -3.55 -19.93 11.87
CA GLU A 205 -3.40 -20.83 10.73
C GLU A 205 -2.66 -20.15 9.57
N LYS A 206 -1.58 -20.77 9.11
CA LYS A 206 -0.84 -20.31 7.93
C LYS A 206 -1.46 -20.89 6.66
N PRO A 207 -1.47 -20.14 5.55
CA PRO A 207 -1.93 -20.68 4.28
C PRO A 207 -1.08 -21.88 3.82
N PRO A 208 -1.64 -22.79 2.99
CA PRO A 208 -0.88 -23.88 2.38
C PRO A 208 0.33 -23.35 1.59
N ALA A 209 1.53 -23.84 1.90
CA ALA A 209 2.79 -23.29 1.37
C ALA A 209 2.95 -23.51 -0.15
N GLU A 210 2.27 -24.52 -0.67
CA GLU A 210 2.22 -24.90 -2.08
C GLU A 210 1.39 -23.91 -2.89
N LEU A 211 0.43 -23.24 -2.24
CA LEU A 211 -0.51 -22.31 -2.87
C LEU A 211 -0.18 -20.84 -2.56
N PHE A 212 0.52 -20.57 -1.46
CA PHE A 212 0.85 -19.23 -0.99
C PHE A 212 2.32 -19.10 -0.63
N ALA A 213 3.02 -18.18 -1.30
CA ALA A 213 4.39 -17.82 -0.95
C ALA A 213 4.40 -16.73 0.14
N PRO A 214 5.05 -16.96 1.29
CA PRO A 214 5.24 -15.90 2.28
C PRO A 214 6.24 -14.86 1.75
N VAL A 215 5.89 -13.58 1.87
CA VAL A 215 6.73 -12.45 1.46
C VAL A 215 6.88 -11.42 2.57
N THR A 216 7.80 -10.47 2.41
CA THR A 216 8.01 -9.39 3.38
C THR A 216 6.92 -8.32 3.27
N PRO A 217 6.68 -7.51 4.33
CA PRO A 217 5.72 -6.40 4.28
C PRO A 217 6.01 -5.39 3.15
N ALA A 218 7.28 -5.24 2.75
CA ALA A 218 7.66 -4.39 1.63
C ALA A 218 7.11 -4.86 0.28
N HIS A 219 6.80 -6.16 0.11
CA HIS A 219 6.11 -6.66 -1.08
C HIS A 219 4.64 -6.22 -1.10
N PHE A 220 3.99 -6.12 0.06
CA PHE A 220 2.65 -5.54 0.13
C PHE A 220 2.67 -4.03 -0.14
N GLN A 221 3.68 -3.31 0.36
CA GLN A 221 3.87 -1.90 -0.01
C GLN A 221 4.05 -1.75 -1.53
N LEU A 222 4.88 -2.58 -2.17
CA LEU A 222 5.00 -2.60 -3.63
C LEU A 222 3.63 -2.82 -4.29
N HIS A 223 2.89 -3.85 -3.87
CA HIS A 223 1.56 -4.14 -4.40
C HIS A 223 0.57 -2.97 -4.26
N ARG A 224 0.58 -2.25 -3.13
CA ARG A 224 -0.21 -1.04 -2.96
C ARG A 224 0.23 0.09 -3.89
N LEU A 225 1.54 0.32 -3.99
CA LEU A 225 2.09 1.36 -4.86
C LEU A 225 1.74 1.12 -6.33
N THR A 226 1.80 -0.14 -6.80
CA THR A 226 1.40 -0.46 -8.18
C THR A 226 -0.08 -0.18 -8.46
N HIS A 227 -0.93 -0.23 -7.43
CA HIS A 227 -2.35 0.11 -7.53
C HIS A 227 -2.66 1.57 -7.17
N ALA A 228 -1.65 2.38 -6.82
CA ALA A 228 -1.81 3.72 -6.24
C ALA A 228 -2.79 3.75 -5.05
N VAL A 229 -2.66 2.79 -4.13
CA VAL A 229 -3.50 2.69 -2.93
C VAL A 229 -2.76 3.25 -1.71
N PRO A 230 -3.23 4.36 -1.10
CA PRO A 230 -2.62 4.95 0.08
C PRO A 230 -2.87 4.08 1.33
N GLU A 231 -1.89 4.07 2.25
CA GLU A 231 -2.07 3.47 3.57
C GLU A 231 -1.16 4.17 4.60
N GLY A 232 -1.74 4.52 5.75
CA GLY A 232 -1.01 5.19 6.82
C GLY A 232 -0.69 6.67 6.55
N PRO A 233 -0.17 7.39 7.56
CA PRO A 233 -0.09 8.85 7.56
C PRO A 233 0.82 9.44 6.48
N ALA A 234 1.82 8.68 6.02
CA ALA A 234 2.77 9.13 5.02
C ALA A 234 2.11 9.34 3.66
N ASP A 235 1.10 8.53 3.32
CA ASP A 235 0.43 8.58 2.03
C ASP A 235 -0.74 9.58 2.01
N PHE A 236 -1.28 9.98 3.18
CA PHE A 236 -2.47 10.83 3.23
C PHE A 236 -2.14 12.34 3.25
N PRO A 237 -2.62 13.11 2.26
CA PRO A 237 -2.61 14.57 2.33
C PRO A 237 -3.64 15.08 3.33
N ALA A 238 -3.62 16.38 3.60
CA ALA A 238 -4.51 16.99 4.57
C ALA A 238 -6.01 16.85 4.21
N LEU A 239 -6.34 16.85 2.93
CA LEU A 239 -7.71 16.63 2.44
C LEU A 239 -7.86 15.16 2.00
N PRO A 240 -8.74 14.38 2.62
CA PRO A 240 -8.79 12.93 2.38
C PRO A 240 -9.23 12.58 0.94
N LEU A 241 -10.03 13.42 0.29
CA LEU A 241 -10.44 13.23 -1.11
C LEU A 241 -9.25 13.32 -2.09
N GLU A 242 -8.18 14.03 -1.72
CA GLU A 242 -6.95 14.06 -2.52
C GLU A 242 -6.18 12.73 -2.48
N ALA A 243 -6.53 11.83 -1.54
CA ALA A 243 -6.09 10.43 -1.49
C ALA A 243 -7.14 9.46 -2.06
N ASN A 244 -8.11 9.94 -2.84
CA ASN A 244 -9.08 9.12 -3.59
C ASN A 244 -10.04 8.28 -2.72
N ILE A 245 -10.28 8.64 -1.44
CA ILE A 245 -11.13 7.83 -0.56
C ILE A 245 -12.60 7.73 -1.04
N ASP A 246 -13.06 8.71 -1.81
CA ASP A 246 -14.35 8.73 -2.49
C ASP A 246 -14.44 7.70 -3.61
N LEU A 247 -13.32 7.41 -4.28
CA LEU A 247 -13.24 6.46 -5.38
C LEU A 247 -12.87 5.04 -4.91
N MET A 248 -12.39 4.91 -3.67
CA MET A 248 -11.97 3.65 -3.04
C MET A 248 -12.96 3.13 -1.98
N ASN A 249 -14.25 3.42 -2.14
CA ASN A 249 -15.31 2.96 -1.23
C ASN A 249 -15.10 3.39 0.25
N GLY A 250 -14.40 4.50 0.50
CA GLY A 250 -14.07 4.98 1.85
C GLY A 250 -15.07 5.98 2.44
N VAL A 251 -16.05 6.44 1.67
CA VAL A 251 -17.08 7.40 2.09
C VAL A 251 -18.46 6.91 1.64
N ASP A 252 -19.43 6.96 2.54
CA ASP A 252 -20.84 6.82 2.16
C ASP A 252 -21.51 8.20 2.22
N TYR A 253 -22.05 8.66 1.10
CA TYR A 253 -22.74 9.96 1.03
C TYR A 253 -24.23 9.87 1.42
N ARG A 254 -24.75 8.66 1.66
CA ARG A 254 -26.15 8.38 2.02
C ARG A 254 -26.34 8.06 3.50
N LYS A 255 -25.25 7.90 4.27
CA LYS A 255 -25.32 7.67 5.72
C LYS A 255 -25.68 8.94 6.49
N GLY A 256 -25.97 8.76 7.78
CA GLY A 256 -26.20 9.86 8.72
C GLY A 256 -24.92 10.62 9.08
N CYS A 257 -25.07 11.63 9.95
CA CYS A 257 -24.00 12.57 10.26
C CYS A 257 -22.76 11.91 10.88
N TYR A 258 -21.57 12.33 10.44
CA TYR A 258 -20.29 11.97 11.05
C TYR A 258 -19.35 13.19 11.18
N VAL A 259 -18.34 13.08 12.06
CA VAL A 259 -17.38 14.18 12.31
C VAL A 259 -16.61 14.57 11.04
N GLY A 260 -16.61 15.86 10.69
CA GLY A 260 -15.85 16.39 9.55
C GLY A 260 -16.49 16.18 8.18
N GLN A 261 -17.77 15.80 8.14
CA GLN A 261 -18.47 15.51 6.89
C GLN A 261 -18.69 16.74 6.00
N GLU A 262 -18.78 17.94 6.58
CA GLU A 262 -19.28 19.14 5.89
C GLU A 262 -18.40 19.53 4.70
N LEU A 263 -17.08 19.44 4.88
CA LEU A 263 -16.12 19.73 3.80
C LEU A 263 -16.15 18.63 2.73
N THR A 264 -16.17 17.37 3.17
CA THR A 264 -16.22 16.19 2.29
C THR A 264 -17.46 16.19 1.41
N ALA A 265 -18.64 16.36 2.01
CA ALA A 265 -19.92 16.42 1.30
C ALA A 265 -20.02 17.64 0.36
N ARG A 266 -19.57 18.82 0.81
CA ARG A 266 -19.55 20.03 -0.03
C ARG A 266 -18.68 19.83 -1.26
N THR A 267 -17.49 19.26 -1.09
CA THR A 267 -16.55 19.02 -2.19
C THR A 267 -17.10 17.99 -3.17
N HIS A 268 -17.75 16.93 -2.68
CA HIS A 268 -18.39 15.93 -3.53
C HIS A 268 -19.51 16.54 -4.40
N HIS A 269 -20.45 17.29 -3.80
CA HIS A 269 -21.64 17.78 -4.49
C HIS A 269 -21.45 19.07 -5.30
N LYS A 270 -20.55 19.96 -4.88
CA LYS A 270 -20.40 21.31 -5.48
C LYS A 270 -18.97 21.61 -5.92
N GLY A 271 -18.03 20.73 -5.61
CA GLY A 271 -16.61 20.94 -5.84
C GLY A 271 -16.02 20.01 -6.90
N VAL A 272 -14.77 20.30 -7.24
CA VAL A 272 -13.91 19.44 -8.05
C VAL A 272 -12.67 19.15 -7.23
N VAL A 273 -12.34 17.88 -7.08
CA VAL A 273 -11.11 17.45 -6.43
C VAL A 273 -9.98 17.61 -7.45
N ARG A 274 -9.20 18.69 -7.31
CA ARG A 274 -8.17 19.06 -8.30
C ARG A 274 -6.87 18.28 -8.14
N LYS A 275 -6.59 17.77 -6.93
CA LYS A 275 -5.42 16.94 -6.64
C LYS A 275 -5.86 15.53 -6.33
N ARG A 276 -5.22 14.54 -6.93
CA ARG A 276 -5.55 13.12 -6.74
C ARG A 276 -4.27 12.34 -6.46
N GLY A 277 -4.44 11.24 -5.73
CA GLY A 277 -3.37 10.34 -5.34
C GLY A 277 -2.98 9.43 -6.50
N MET A 278 -1.68 9.26 -6.73
CA MET A 278 -1.13 8.54 -7.88
C MET A 278 0.16 7.81 -7.50
N VAL A 279 0.63 6.95 -8.41
CA VAL A 279 1.95 6.33 -8.31
C VAL A 279 2.98 7.16 -9.07
N PHE A 280 4.19 7.21 -8.54
CA PHE A 280 5.33 7.92 -9.10
C PHE A 280 6.47 6.97 -9.36
N ARG A 281 7.21 7.21 -10.46
CA ARG A 281 8.60 6.78 -10.57
C ARG A 281 9.50 7.92 -10.17
N LEU A 282 10.36 7.68 -9.18
CA LEU A 282 11.44 8.60 -8.86
C LEU A 282 12.68 8.26 -9.69
N PHE A 283 13.34 9.28 -10.18
CA PHE A 283 14.56 9.19 -10.98
C PHE A 283 15.45 10.42 -10.72
N ARG A 284 16.72 10.33 -11.07
CA ARG A 284 17.67 11.44 -10.92
C ARG A 284 17.72 12.28 -12.19
N GLU A 285 18.02 13.56 -12.05
CA GLU A 285 18.35 14.39 -13.21
C GLU A 285 19.52 13.79 -14.00
N GLY A 286 19.35 13.72 -15.32
CA GLY A 286 20.29 13.06 -16.23
C GLY A 286 19.91 11.61 -16.56
N GLU A 287 18.99 10.99 -15.82
CA GLU A 287 18.39 9.70 -16.18
C GLU A 287 17.24 9.88 -17.18
N ASP A 288 16.95 8.82 -17.95
CA ASP A 288 15.82 8.80 -18.89
C ASP A 288 14.49 8.93 -18.14
N ILE A 289 13.57 9.73 -18.69
CA ILE A 289 12.23 9.91 -18.13
C ILE A 289 11.48 8.57 -18.22
N PRO A 290 11.00 8.03 -17.08
CA PRO A 290 10.24 6.79 -17.08
C PRO A 290 8.95 6.91 -17.91
N THR A 291 8.68 5.92 -18.77
CA THR A 291 7.45 5.85 -19.59
C THR A 291 6.36 4.96 -18.99
N GLU A 292 6.71 4.11 -18.03
CA GLU A 292 5.79 3.20 -17.34
C GLU A 292 6.06 3.22 -15.83
N PRO A 293 5.02 3.02 -14.98
CA PRO A 293 5.20 3.04 -13.53
C PRO A 293 6.06 1.87 -13.07
N VAL A 294 5.87 0.67 -13.62
CA VAL A 294 6.57 -0.55 -13.19
C VAL A 294 7.01 -1.32 -14.44
N PRO A 295 8.31 -1.54 -14.68
CA PRO A 295 8.76 -2.47 -15.72
C PRO A 295 8.21 -3.86 -15.36
N SER A 296 7.71 -4.63 -16.33
CA SER A 296 7.08 -5.95 -16.16
C SER A 296 7.18 -6.52 -14.72
N ALA A 297 6.10 -6.32 -13.96
CA ALA A 297 6.05 -6.40 -12.49
C ALA A 297 6.50 -7.75 -11.89
N ALA A 298 6.60 -8.80 -12.69
CA ALA A 298 7.08 -10.12 -12.29
C ALA A 298 8.55 -10.16 -11.83
N SER A 299 9.31 -9.08 -12.03
CA SER A 299 10.77 -9.07 -11.88
C SER A 299 11.34 -8.16 -10.78
N LEU A 300 10.52 -7.59 -9.90
CA LEU A 300 11.00 -6.60 -8.92
C LEU A 300 10.98 -7.12 -7.49
N ILE A 301 12.07 -6.83 -6.77
CA ILE A 301 12.27 -7.20 -5.38
C ILE A 301 12.40 -5.91 -4.55
N PRO A 302 11.54 -5.70 -3.54
CA PRO A 302 11.67 -4.58 -2.63
C PRO A 302 12.98 -4.59 -1.87
N TYR A 303 13.69 -3.45 -1.86
CA TYR A 303 14.90 -3.29 -1.08
C TYR A 303 14.95 -1.92 -0.37
N PRO A 304 14.18 -1.74 0.72
CA PRO A 304 13.95 -0.43 1.33
C PRO A 304 15.20 0.33 1.79
N SER A 305 16.28 -0.39 2.12
CA SER A 305 17.54 0.17 2.61
C SER A 305 18.57 0.43 1.51
N LEU A 306 18.19 0.31 0.22
CA LEU A 306 19.13 0.39 -0.90
C LEU A 306 19.78 1.78 -1.03
N PHE A 307 18.98 2.85 -0.99
CA PHE A 307 19.46 4.23 -0.99
C PHE A 307 18.46 5.16 -0.31
N PRO A 308 18.92 6.32 0.21
CA PRO A 308 18.02 7.32 0.77
C PRO A 308 17.08 7.86 -0.33
N THR A 309 15.81 7.97 -0.01
CA THR A 309 14.77 8.56 -0.87
C THR A 309 14.28 9.87 -0.27
N PRO A 310 13.67 10.76 -1.09
CA PRO A 310 13.03 11.96 -0.56
C PRO A 310 12.02 11.60 0.54
N PRO A 311 12.01 12.32 1.67
CA PRO A 311 11.11 11.99 2.77
C PRO A 311 9.64 12.23 2.39
N PRO A 312 8.68 11.50 2.99
CA PRO A 312 7.26 11.81 2.85
C PRO A 312 6.96 13.26 3.23
N GLY A 313 6.06 13.90 2.48
CA GLY A 313 5.75 15.32 2.60
C GLY A 313 6.61 16.24 1.72
N SER A 314 7.64 15.71 1.04
CA SER A 314 8.41 16.45 0.02
C SER A 314 7.47 17.08 -1.01
N THR A 315 7.75 18.31 -1.41
CA THR A 315 6.87 19.03 -2.35
C THR A 315 7.16 18.64 -3.78
N LEU A 316 6.10 18.52 -4.58
CA LEU A 316 6.17 18.26 -6.01
C LEU A 316 5.88 19.55 -6.75
N THR A 317 6.82 20.02 -7.56
CA THR A 317 6.66 21.23 -8.38
C THR A 317 6.85 20.88 -9.84
N LEU A 318 5.89 21.23 -10.71
CA LEU A 318 5.94 20.90 -12.13
C LEU A 318 7.26 21.36 -12.77
N LEU A 319 7.93 20.46 -13.51
CA LEU A 319 9.26 20.71 -14.07
C LEU A 319 9.29 21.94 -14.98
N SER A 320 8.28 22.10 -15.83
CA SER A 320 8.15 23.27 -16.72
C SER A 320 7.99 24.60 -15.97
N ALA A 321 7.48 24.57 -14.74
CA ALA A 321 7.34 25.75 -13.88
C ALA A 321 8.55 25.96 -12.96
N SER A 322 9.46 24.98 -12.84
CA SER A 322 10.50 24.95 -11.81
C SER A 322 11.56 26.04 -11.92
N SER A 323 11.76 26.61 -13.11
CA SER A 323 12.63 27.76 -13.35
C SER A 323 12.04 29.09 -12.86
N SER A 324 10.75 29.13 -12.55
CA SER A 324 10.09 30.33 -12.04
C SER A 324 10.33 30.48 -10.53
N PRO A 325 10.81 31.65 -10.05
CA PRO A 325 10.96 31.90 -8.62
C PRO A 325 9.62 31.95 -7.87
N ARG A 326 8.48 31.96 -8.59
CA ARG A 326 7.12 31.94 -8.02
C ARG A 326 6.39 30.61 -8.23
N ALA A 327 7.12 29.55 -8.61
CA ALA A 327 6.53 28.24 -8.83
C ALA A 327 5.82 27.73 -7.57
N ARG A 328 4.54 27.39 -7.69
CA ARG A 328 3.76 26.86 -6.57
C ARG A 328 3.84 25.34 -6.52
N PRO A 329 3.88 24.74 -5.32
CA PRO A 329 3.76 23.30 -5.17
C PRO A 329 2.48 22.78 -5.83
N SER A 330 2.68 21.82 -6.72
CA SER A 330 1.65 21.09 -7.46
C SER A 330 1.09 19.95 -6.61
N GLY A 331 1.92 19.38 -5.74
CA GLY A 331 1.58 18.18 -5.00
C GLY A 331 2.50 17.93 -3.81
N LYS A 332 2.30 16.77 -3.18
CA LYS A 332 3.18 16.24 -2.14
C LYS A 332 3.45 14.77 -2.39
N LEU A 333 4.70 14.37 -2.16
CA LEU A 333 5.13 12.98 -2.16
C LEU A 333 4.71 12.31 -0.85
N GLY A 334 4.27 11.06 -0.93
CA GLY A 334 3.96 10.19 0.20
C GLY A 334 5.10 9.21 0.47
N SER A 335 4.76 7.96 0.79
CA SER A 335 5.76 6.90 0.98
C SER A 335 6.43 6.50 -0.33
N SER A 336 7.69 6.07 -0.23
CA SER A 336 8.52 5.60 -1.34
C SER A 336 9.06 4.20 -1.04
N LEU A 337 9.44 3.48 -2.09
CA LEU A 337 10.00 2.13 -2.01
C LEU A 337 11.03 1.92 -3.12
N PRO A 338 12.32 1.84 -2.76
CA PRO A 338 13.36 1.35 -3.67
C PRO A 338 13.19 -0.12 -4.00
N LEU A 339 13.42 -0.47 -5.26
CA LEU A 339 13.27 -1.80 -5.84
C LEU A 339 14.51 -2.15 -6.66
N VAL A 340 14.81 -3.44 -6.74
CA VAL A 340 15.86 -4.00 -7.60
C VAL A 340 15.24 -5.00 -8.57
N SER A 341 15.70 -5.01 -9.81
CA SER A 341 15.33 -6.06 -10.77
C SER A 341 15.85 -7.43 -10.32
N GLN A 342 15.20 -8.52 -10.73
CA GLN A 342 15.65 -9.88 -10.44
C GLN A 342 17.07 -10.17 -10.96
N SER A 343 17.47 -9.51 -12.05
CA SER A 343 18.84 -9.58 -12.57
C SER A 343 19.86 -8.82 -11.72
N GLY A 344 19.43 -7.95 -10.82
CA GLY A 344 20.28 -7.06 -10.04
C GLY A 344 20.83 -5.87 -10.81
N LEU A 345 20.51 -5.75 -12.11
CA LEU A 345 21.12 -4.76 -13.01
C LEU A 345 20.40 -3.41 -13.03
N GLN A 346 19.14 -3.36 -12.58
CA GLN A 346 18.33 -2.15 -12.59
C GLN A 346 17.80 -1.85 -11.20
N THR A 347 17.91 -0.59 -10.79
CA THR A 347 17.30 -0.09 -9.56
C THR A 347 16.28 0.96 -9.93
N ILE A 348 15.12 0.91 -9.29
CA ILE A 348 14.04 1.87 -9.52
C ILE A 348 13.45 2.26 -8.18
N THR A 349 12.75 3.39 -8.11
CA THR A 349 11.97 3.76 -6.93
C THR A 349 10.55 4.10 -7.31
N LEU A 350 9.62 3.43 -6.64
CA LEU A 350 8.21 3.80 -6.70
C LEU A 350 7.87 4.67 -5.50
N ALA A 351 6.91 5.56 -5.67
CA ALA A 351 6.35 6.30 -4.57
C ALA A 351 4.85 6.54 -4.77
N TYR A 352 4.14 6.77 -3.68
CA TYR A 352 2.82 7.36 -3.71
C TYR A 352 2.95 8.86 -3.62
N GLY A 353 1.97 9.61 -4.12
CA GLY A 353 1.90 11.05 -3.95
C GLY A 353 0.59 11.62 -4.44
N SER A 354 0.28 12.87 -4.09
CA SER A 354 -0.89 13.59 -4.60
C SER A 354 -0.45 14.80 -5.41
N VAL A 355 -1.00 14.98 -6.60
CA VAL A 355 -0.68 16.11 -7.51
C VAL A 355 -1.93 16.56 -8.22
N ARG A 356 -1.88 17.75 -8.81
CA ARG A 356 -2.98 18.23 -9.62
C ARG A 356 -3.18 17.39 -10.88
N THR A 357 -4.40 16.95 -11.13
CA THR A 357 -4.74 16.09 -12.28
C THR A 357 -4.48 16.77 -13.63
N ASP A 358 -4.63 18.09 -13.70
CA ASP A 358 -4.38 18.89 -14.91
C ASP A 358 -2.90 19.00 -15.30
N GLN A 359 -1.99 18.44 -14.50
CA GLN A 359 -0.54 18.53 -14.71
C GLN A 359 0.13 17.19 -14.99
N VAL A 360 -0.65 16.09 -15.02
CA VAL A 360 -0.12 14.74 -15.27
C VAL A 360 0.09 14.49 -16.77
N GLY A 361 -0.67 15.18 -17.62
CA GLY A 361 -0.63 15.02 -19.07
C GLY A 361 -1.44 13.81 -19.56
N ASP A 362 -1.65 13.74 -20.87
CA ASP A 362 -2.26 12.60 -21.56
C ASP A 362 -1.20 11.63 -22.14
N GLY A 363 0.08 11.95 -21.93
CA GLY A 363 1.21 11.18 -22.44
C GLY A 363 1.70 11.60 -23.83
N ALA A 364 1.15 12.68 -24.41
CA ALA A 364 1.61 13.20 -25.71
C ALA A 364 3.02 13.81 -25.63
N ASP A 365 3.36 14.49 -24.53
CA ASP A 365 4.71 15.01 -24.25
C ASP A 365 5.35 14.18 -23.11
N PRO A 366 6.54 13.57 -23.32
CA PRO A 366 7.22 12.82 -22.28
C PRO A 366 7.52 13.65 -21.01
N ASN A 367 7.64 14.97 -21.13
CA ASN A 367 7.91 15.89 -20.01
C ASN A 367 6.67 16.25 -19.19
N GLU A 368 5.45 15.96 -19.67
CA GLU A 368 4.24 16.16 -18.88
C GLU A 368 4.23 15.26 -17.65
N GLY A 369 3.60 15.68 -16.55
CA GLY A 369 3.59 14.87 -15.34
C GLY A 369 4.95 14.64 -14.70
N VAL A 370 5.99 15.39 -15.09
CA VAL A 370 7.31 15.38 -14.44
C VAL A 370 7.40 16.51 -13.43
N PHE A 371 7.78 16.17 -12.21
CA PHE A 371 7.86 17.08 -11.08
C PHE A 371 9.26 17.08 -10.48
N VAL A 372 9.75 18.26 -10.12
CA VAL A 372 10.91 18.42 -9.24
C VAL A 372 10.48 18.10 -7.82
N VAL A 373 11.21 17.19 -7.17
CA VAL A 373 11.00 16.84 -5.77
C VAL A 373 11.87 17.75 -4.91
N LYS A 374 11.25 18.54 -4.04
CA LYS A 374 11.95 19.41 -3.09
C LYS A 374 11.69 18.97 -1.65
N ALA A 375 12.64 19.26 -0.78
CA ALA A 375 12.51 18.99 0.66
C ALA A 375 11.19 19.56 1.21
N PRO A 376 10.63 18.95 2.26
CA PRO A 376 9.44 19.47 2.90
C PRO A 376 9.70 20.89 3.42
N VAL A 377 8.84 21.82 3.03
CA VAL A 377 8.83 23.17 3.58
C VAL A 377 8.15 23.12 4.94
N SER A 378 8.85 23.50 6.02
CA SER A 378 8.17 23.70 7.31
C SER A 378 7.55 25.09 7.35
N GLU A 379 6.24 25.17 7.57
CA GLU A 379 5.60 26.41 7.99
C GLU A 379 5.87 26.60 9.49
N THR A 380 7.04 27.11 9.86
CA THR A 380 7.25 27.67 11.19
C THR A 380 6.68 29.08 11.18
N ALA A 381 5.51 29.27 11.80
CA ALA A 381 4.97 30.61 12.02
C ALA A 381 5.86 31.35 13.04
N THR A 382 6.74 32.23 12.55
CA THR A 382 7.42 33.21 13.39
C THR A 382 6.52 34.42 13.56
N VAL A 383 6.10 34.68 14.80
CA VAL A 383 5.42 35.93 15.16
C VAL A 383 6.49 37.02 15.22
N GLY A 384 6.56 37.87 14.19
CA GLY A 384 7.42 39.05 14.20
C GLY A 384 6.95 40.08 15.23
N SER A 385 7.89 40.84 15.80
CA SER A 385 7.67 41.83 16.86
C SER A 385 6.81 43.06 16.48
N GLU A 386 6.21 43.08 15.29
CA GLU A 386 5.41 44.20 14.78
C GLU A 386 4.02 43.80 14.24
N GLY A 387 3.49 42.64 14.62
CA GLY A 387 2.06 42.33 14.41
C GLY A 387 1.62 42.05 12.96
N GLU A 388 2.53 42.04 11.98
CA GLU A 388 2.25 41.52 10.64
C GLU A 388 2.70 40.06 10.52
N ALA A 389 1.75 39.18 10.17
CA ALA A 389 2.05 37.79 9.85
C ALA A 389 2.67 37.69 8.45
N LYS A 390 4.00 37.63 8.37
CA LYS A 390 4.72 37.12 7.19
C LYS A 390 5.05 35.65 7.40
N SER A 391 4.45 34.79 6.57
CA SER A 391 4.84 33.38 6.47
C SER A 391 6.03 33.28 5.51
N ASP A 392 7.25 33.40 6.03
CA ASP A 392 8.43 33.05 5.23
C ASP A 392 8.60 31.53 5.29
N ALA A 393 8.33 30.89 4.15
CA ALA A 393 8.56 29.46 3.95
C ALA A 393 10.06 29.17 4.01
N VAL A 394 10.53 28.57 5.11
CA VAL A 394 11.92 28.11 5.23
C VAL A 394 11.99 26.67 4.72
N GLU A 395 12.73 26.45 3.63
CA GLU A 395 13.11 25.10 3.19
C GLU A 395 13.95 24.45 4.30
N LEU A 396 13.51 23.29 4.81
CA LEU A 396 14.30 22.53 5.77
C LEU A 396 15.38 21.75 5.03
N GLY A 397 16.61 22.25 5.12
CA GLY A 397 17.82 21.60 4.61
C GLY A 397 18.12 21.94 3.15
N ASP A 398 19.38 21.71 2.76
CA ASP A 398 19.75 21.58 1.35
C ASP A 398 18.78 20.58 0.73
N GLY A 399 18.19 20.91 -0.43
CA GLY A 399 17.04 20.21 -1.00
C GLY A 399 17.16 18.69 -0.95
N ALA A 400 16.06 17.95 -1.06
CA ALA A 400 16.08 16.49 -1.10
C ALA A 400 16.99 15.98 -2.25
N GLY A 401 18.31 15.90 -2.03
CA GLY A 401 19.34 15.69 -3.05
C GLY A 401 20.31 16.86 -3.38
N GLU A 402 20.30 18.03 -2.74
CA GLU A 402 21.32 19.08 -3.01
C GLU A 402 22.56 18.92 -2.10
N SER A 403 23.14 17.72 -2.00
CA SER A 403 24.50 17.60 -1.47
C SER A 403 25.50 17.93 -2.58
N GLN A 404 26.49 18.79 -2.29
CA GLN A 404 27.62 19.06 -3.21
C GLN A 404 28.46 17.81 -3.52
N GLU A 405 28.20 16.71 -2.83
CA GLU A 405 28.80 15.40 -3.08
C GLU A 405 27.75 14.47 -3.75
N GLU A 406 27.95 14.23 -5.05
CA GLU A 406 27.51 13.09 -5.88
C GLU A 406 26.01 12.81 -6.17
N GLY A 407 25.03 13.65 -5.81
CA GLY A 407 23.62 13.38 -6.13
C GLY A 407 22.93 14.43 -6.99
N GLY A 408 22.49 14.10 -8.21
CA GLY A 408 21.60 14.97 -9.00
C GLY A 408 20.23 15.17 -8.31
N ARG A 409 19.49 16.24 -8.64
CA ARG A 409 18.14 16.49 -8.09
C ARG A 409 17.19 15.31 -8.32
N TRP A 410 16.30 15.04 -7.36
CA TRP A 410 15.24 14.06 -7.55
C TRP A 410 14.11 14.62 -8.42
N LEU A 411 13.71 13.83 -9.40
CA LEU A 411 12.55 14.05 -10.25
C LEU A 411 11.53 12.92 -10.02
N ALA A 412 10.26 13.21 -10.26
CA ALA A 412 9.16 12.27 -10.12
C ALA A 412 8.25 12.34 -11.34
N LYS A 413 8.03 11.21 -12.02
CA LYS A 413 7.02 11.07 -13.08
C LYS A 413 5.76 10.45 -12.50
N ALA A 414 4.63 11.14 -12.62
CA ALA A 414 3.33 10.63 -12.22
C ALA A 414 2.77 9.62 -13.25
N PHE A 415 2.08 8.60 -12.75
CA PHE A 415 1.31 7.67 -13.57
C PHE A 415 -0.09 7.50 -13.02
N LEU A 416 -1.08 7.60 -13.90
CA LEU A 416 -2.48 7.37 -13.59
C LEU A 416 -2.79 5.88 -13.81
N PRO A 417 -3.19 5.12 -12.77
CA PRO A 417 -3.59 3.74 -12.97
C PRO A 417 -4.96 3.68 -13.66
N ALA A 418 -5.19 2.66 -14.49
CA ALA A 418 -6.38 2.51 -15.31
C ALA A 418 -7.71 2.56 -14.51
N TRP A 419 -7.73 2.01 -13.29
CA TRP A 419 -8.93 2.06 -12.45
C TRP A 419 -9.28 3.50 -12.04
N LEU A 420 -8.27 4.34 -11.81
CA LEU A 420 -8.46 5.73 -11.39
C LEU A 420 -8.88 6.59 -12.57
N GLU A 421 -8.27 6.37 -13.75
CA GLU A 421 -8.70 6.99 -15.00
C GLU A 421 -10.20 6.75 -15.25
N PHE A 422 -10.62 5.48 -15.25
CA PHE A 422 -12.02 5.11 -15.39
C PHE A 422 -12.94 5.78 -14.35
N LYS A 423 -12.52 5.83 -13.08
CA LYS A 423 -13.31 6.46 -12.01
C LYS A 423 -13.40 7.99 -12.16
N LEU A 424 -12.34 8.63 -12.66
CA LEU A 424 -12.34 10.07 -12.94
C LEU A 424 -13.23 10.41 -14.15
N GLU A 425 -13.26 9.55 -15.17
CA GLU A 425 -14.20 9.68 -16.29
C GLU A 425 -15.65 9.54 -15.82
N GLU A 426 -15.97 8.54 -15.00
CA GLU A 426 -17.30 8.39 -14.39
C GLU A 426 -17.70 9.63 -13.57
N GLU A 427 -16.76 10.17 -12.77
CA GLU A 427 -16.99 11.39 -12.00
C GLU A 427 -17.24 12.60 -12.91
N ALA A 428 -16.44 12.76 -13.98
CA ALA A 428 -16.59 13.85 -14.93
C ALA A 428 -17.95 13.81 -15.64
N ILE A 429 -18.37 12.63 -16.12
CA ILE A 429 -19.69 12.41 -16.72
C ILE A 429 -20.81 12.75 -15.73
N ALA A 430 -20.70 12.26 -14.49
CA ALA A 430 -21.70 12.54 -13.45
C ALA A 430 -21.81 14.02 -13.09
N LYS A 431 -20.72 14.79 -13.27
CA LYS A 431 -20.66 16.24 -13.02
C LYS A 431 -20.90 17.10 -14.27
N GLY A 432 -21.05 16.49 -15.46
CA GLY A 432 -21.21 17.19 -16.73
C GLY A 432 -20.00 18.02 -17.14
N LEU A 433 -18.79 17.52 -16.84
CA LEU A 433 -17.50 18.16 -17.16
C LEU A 433 -16.94 17.73 -18.51
#